data_AF-A0A9E2TR32-F1
#
_entry.id   AF-A0A9E2TR32-F1
#
_cell.length_a   1.000
_cell.length_b   1.000
_cell.length_c   1.000
_cell.angle_alpha   90.00
_cell.angle_beta   90.00
_cell.angle_gamma   90.00
#
_symmetry.space_group_name_H-M   'P 1'
#
loop_
_entity.id
_entity.type
_entity.pdbx_description
1 polymer ?
#
loop_
_entity_poly.entity_id
_entity_poly.type
_entity_poly.pdbx_seq_one_letter_code
_entity_poly.pdbx_strand_id
1 'polypeptide(L)'
;MMILGLCILLMLPAVAHSTEGESTRVEVDELKLYDHFRALKRMQESMAARSLEAQAQLQPSIKRAERRACEQFRRERREGVSKEEYRRQGGDEFLVFSLQLEQYCETLP
;
A
#
# COMPACT_ATOMS: atom_id res chain seq x y z
N MET A 1 -34.44 -41.52 -38.89
CA MET A 1 -35.34 -41.83 -37.77
C MET A 1 -34.71 -42.96 -36.95
N MET A 2 -34.33 -42.69 -35.70
CA MET A 2 -34.60 -43.50 -34.50
C MET A 2 -33.87 -42.88 -33.30
N ILE A 3 -34.66 -42.50 -32.30
CA ILE A 3 -34.30 -41.91 -31.01
C ILE A 3 -33.93 -43.06 -30.06
N LEU A 4 -32.80 -42.98 -29.33
CA LEU A 4 -32.53 -43.73 -28.10
C LEU A 4 -31.16 -43.29 -27.56
N GLY A 5 -30.96 -42.86 -26.32
CA GLY A 5 -31.85 -42.78 -25.18
C GLY A 5 -31.23 -41.89 -24.10
N LEU A 6 -32.11 -41.12 -23.44
CA LEU A 6 -31.85 -40.46 -22.17
C LEU A 6 -31.92 -41.53 -21.04
N CYS A 7 -31.45 -41.13 -19.85
CA CYS A 7 -31.62 -41.77 -18.54
C CYS A 7 -30.49 -42.69 -18.07
N ILE A 8 -29.52 -42.11 -17.33
CA ILE A 8 -29.20 -42.62 -15.99
C ILE A 8 -29.02 -41.41 -15.06
N LEU A 9 -30.13 -41.07 -14.39
CA LEU A 9 -30.11 -40.44 -13.06
C LEU A 9 -29.81 -41.58 -12.06
N LEU A 10 -28.69 -41.51 -11.36
CA LEU A 10 -28.50 -42.24 -10.11
C LEU A 10 -27.91 -41.29 -9.06
N MET A 11 -28.84 -40.83 -8.22
CA MET A 11 -28.73 -40.32 -6.86
C MET A 11 -27.45 -40.76 -6.08
N LEU A 12 -26.69 -39.77 -5.57
CA LEU A 12 -26.28 -39.48 -4.16
C LEU A 12 -25.85 -40.64 -3.22
N PRO A 13 -25.12 -40.43 -2.09
CA PRO A 13 -24.48 -39.22 -1.54
C PRO A 13 -23.03 -39.44 -1.02
N ALA A 14 -22.24 -38.38 -0.81
CA ALA A 14 -21.20 -38.39 0.22
C ALA A 14 -20.99 -36.97 0.73
N VAL A 15 -21.41 -36.77 1.98
CA VAL A 15 -21.10 -35.62 2.81
C VAL A 15 -19.59 -35.41 2.82
N ALA A 16 -19.14 -34.25 2.39
CA ALA A 16 -17.88 -33.67 2.83
C ALA A 16 -18.21 -32.26 3.32
N HIS A 17 -18.33 -32.12 4.64
CA HIS A 17 -18.12 -30.85 5.30
C HIS A 17 -16.70 -30.36 4.95
N SER A 18 -16.60 -29.18 4.38
CA SER A 18 -15.44 -28.32 4.51
C SER A 18 -16.00 -26.91 4.60
N THR A 19 -16.36 -26.53 5.82
CA THR A 19 -15.53 -25.69 6.70
C THR A 19 -15.58 -24.25 6.24
N GLU A 20 -16.30 -23.47 7.03
CA GLU A 20 -15.92 -22.13 7.49
C GLU A 20 -14.60 -21.64 6.90
N GLY A 21 -14.75 -20.66 6.04
CA GLY A 21 -13.64 -20.00 5.39
C GLY A 21 -14.15 -18.98 4.40
N GLU A 22 -15.26 -18.29 4.72
CA GLU A 22 -15.42 -16.91 4.25
C GLU A 22 -14.29 -16.13 4.94
N SER A 23 -13.08 -16.35 4.43
CA SER A 23 -11.94 -15.51 4.63
C SER A 23 -12.37 -14.20 4.00
N THR A 24 -13.03 -13.40 4.84
CA THR A 24 -12.87 -11.97 4.82
C THR A 24 -11.37 -11.81 4.97
N ARG A 25 -10.66 -11.91 3.84
CA ARG A 25 -9.33 -11.36 3.70
C ARG A 25 -9.60 -9.91 4.02
N VAL A 26 -9.37 -9.57 5.28
CA VAL A 26 -8.98 -8.22 5.64
C VAL A 26 -7.74 -8.04 4.78
N GLU A 27 -7.95 -7.55 3.56
CA GLU A 27 -6.94 -6.80 2.84
C GLU A 27 -6.58 -5.73 3.86
N VAL A 28 -5.52 -5.99 4.60
CA VAL A 28 -4.85 -4.97 5.38
C VAL A 28 -4.45 -4.00 4.31
N ASP A 29 -5.26 -2.95 4.11
CA ASP A 29 -5.05 -1.90 3.14
C ASP A 29 -3.60 -1.45 3.31
N GLU A 30 -2.74 -1.95 2.43
CA GLU A 30 -1.32 -1.71 2.56
C GLU A 30 -1.14 -0.24 2.24
N LEU A 31 -0.72 0.55 3.23
CA LEU A 31 -0.65 2.01 3.13
C LEU A 31 0.10 2.39 1.85
N LYS A 32 -0.54 3.19 1.00
CA LYS A 32 0.08 3.66 -0.24
C LYS A 32 1.15 4.67 0.09
N LEU A 33 2.10 4.88 -0.81
CA LEU A 33 3.12 5.91 -0.67
C LEU A 33 2.52 7.30 -0.45
N TYR A 34 1.34 7.56 -1.03
CA TYR A 34 0.61 8.81 -0.82
C TYR A 34 0.20 9.03 0.65
N ASP A 35 -0.12 7.97 1.40
CA ASP A 35 -0.44 8.08 2.82
C ASP A 35 0.79 8.46 3.65
N HIS A 36 1.95 7.87 3.31
CA HIS A 36 3.23 8.24 3.89
C HIS A 36 3.59 9.70 3.61
N PHE A 37 3.37 10.17 2.39
CA PHE A 37 3.55 11.58 2.02
C PHE A 37 2.69 12.51 2.90
N ARG A 38 1.38 12.24 3.02
CA ARG A 38 0.49 13.07 3.84
C ARG A 38 0.92 13.12 5.31
N ALA A 39 1.35 11.99 5.86
CA ALA A 39 1.84 11.93 7.23
C ALA A 39 3.13 12.74 7.42
N LEU A 40 4.11 12.57 6.52
CA LEU A 40 5.37 13.29 6.56
C LEU A 40 5.17 14.80 6.42
N LYS A 41 4.36 15.22 5.45
CA LYS A 41 4.02 16.63 5.23
C LYS A 41 3.40 17.26 6.48
N ARG A 42 2.41 16.61 7.11
CA ARG A 42 1.82 17.11 8.38
C ARG A 42 2.85 17.23 9.50
N MET A 43 3.76 16.27 9.63
CA MET A 43 4.83 16.35 10.64
C MET A 43 5.77 17.51 10.35
N GLN A 44 6.17 17.69 9.09
CA GLN A 44 7.04 18.78 8.66
C GLN A 44 6.40 20.15 8.85
N GLU A 45 5.14 20.33 8.44
CA GLU A 45 4.37 21.56 8.67
C GLU A 45 4.23 21.87 10.16
N SER A 46 4.05 20.85 11.00
CA SER A 46 3.96 21.05 12.45
C SER A 46 5.25 21.55 13.09
N MET A 47 6.41 21.43 12.42
CA MET A 47 7.68 21.93 12.95
C MET A 47 7.70 23.45 13.08
N ALA A 48 7.08 24.17 12.14
CA ALA A 48 7.10 25.64 12.10
C ALA A 48 6.46 26.28 13.35
N ALA A 49 5.51 25.59 13.99
CA ALA A 49 4.79 26.07 15.17
C ALA A 49 5.41 25.61 16.51
N ARG A 50 6.52 24.85 16.49
CA ARG A 50 7.11 24.20 17.68
C ARG A 50 8.39 24.88 18.14
N SER A 51 8.70 24.76 19.44
CA SER A 51 10.01 25.12 19.99
C SER A 51 11.13 24.25 19.40
N LEU A 52 12.37 24.73 19.47
CA LEU A 52 13.54 23.98 18.98
C LEU A 52 13.69 22.60 19.65
N GLU A 53 13.41 22.52 20.95
CA GLU A 53 13.43 21.24 21.68
C GLU A 53 12.36 20.28 21.16
N ALA A 54 11.13 20.76 20.96
CA ALA A 54 10.05 19.94 20.41
C ALA A 54 10.31 19.53 18.95
N GLN A 55 10.98 20.38 18.16
CA GLN A 55 11.44 20.02 16.82
C GLN A 55 12.51 18.91 16.87
N ALA A 56 13.47 19.02 17.79
CA ALA A 56 14.50 17.99 17.98
C ALA A 56 13.91 16.63 18.37
N GLN A 57 12.83 16.62 19.16
CA GLN A 57 12.10 15.39 19.50
C GLN A 57 11.33 14.80 18.32
N LEU A 58 10.90 15.63 17.35
CA LEU A 58 10.14 15.18 16.18
C LEU A 58 11.05 14.60 15.08
N GLN A 59 12.29 15.09 14.97
CA GLN A 59 13.27 14.66 13.96
C GLN A 59 13.47 13.13 13.88
N PRO A 60 13.64 12.38 14.99
CA PRO A 60 13.72 10.91 14.93
C PRO A 60 12.47 10.25 14.35
N SER A 61 11.29 10.80 14.60
CA SER A 61 10.03 10.26 14.07
C SER A 61 9.88 10.53 12.58
N ILE A 62 10.30 11.71 12.12
CA ILE A 62 10.37 12.05 10.69
C ILE A 62 11.32 11.07 9.97
N LYS A 63 12.54 10.88 10.47
CA LYS A 63 13.52 9.94 9.88
C LYS A 63 12.98 8.51 9.79
N ARG A 64 12.25 8.04 10.81
CA ARG A 64 11.60 6.72 10.79
C ARG A 64 10.48 6.64 9.76
N ALA A 65 9.70 7.71 9.59
CA ALA A 65 8.64 7.76 8.58
C ALA A 65 9.21 7.81 7.16
N GLU A 66 10.30 8.53 6.93
CA GLU A 66 11.01 8.57 5.64
C GLU A 66 11.56 7.19 5.26
N ARG A 67 12.11 6.43 6.23
CA ARG A 67 12.57 5.05 5.98
C ARG A 67 11.43 4.13 5.54
N ARG A 68 10.28 4.20 6.21
CA ARG A 68 9.09 3.43 5.79
C ARG A 68 8.58 3.85 4.42
N ALA A 69 8.58 5.16 4.14
CA ALA A 69 8.24 5.67 2.82
C ALA A 69 9.21 5.14 1.75
N CYS A 70 10.50 4.99 2.06
CA CYS A 70 11.47 4.37 1.16
C CYS A 70 11.21 2.89 0.89
N GLU A 71 10.87 2.11 1.93
CA GLU A 71 10.49 0.71 1.79
C GLU A 71 9.27 0.57 0.88
N GLN A 72 8.26 1.41 1.12
CA GLN A 72 7.04 1.52 0.33
C GLN A 72 7.33 1.91 -1.14
N PHE A 73 8.13 2.96 -1.36
CA PHE A 73 8.53 3.40 -2.70
C PHE A 73 9.25 2.29 -3.46
N ARG A 74 10.22 1.62 -2.84
CA ARG A 74 10.94 0.49 -3.46
C ARG A 74 9.99 -0.65 -3.83
N ARG A 75 8.93 -0.88 -3.04
CA ARG A 75 7.89 -1.87 -3.38
C ARG A 75 7.07 -1.43 -4.58
N GLU A 76 6.49 -0.23 -4.56
CA GLU A 76 5.67 0.29 -5.66
C GLU A 76 6.45 0.37 -6.98
N ARG A 77 7.76 0.65 -6.93
CA ARG A 77 8.63 0.60 -8.12
C ARG A 77 8.79 -0.82 -8.68
N ARG A 78 8.91 -1.85 -7.82
CA ARG A 78 8.93 -3.26 -8.26
C ARG A 78 7.59 -3.69 -8.85
N GLU A 79 6.50 -3.12 -8.36
CA GLU A 79 5.13 -3.32 -8.87
C GLU A 79 4.85 -2.53 -10.15
N GLY A 80 5.81 -1.73 -10.63
CA GLY A 80 5.69 -0.98 -11.88
C GLY A 80 4.88 0.30 -11.78
N VAL A 81 4.67 0.85 -10.58
CA VAL A 81 3.98 2.13 -10.40
C VAL A 81 4.79 3.23 -11.10
N SER A 82 4.11 3.95 -11.99
CA SER A 82 4.71 4.97 -12.83
C SER A 82 4.74 6.33 -12.13
N LYS A 83 5.65 7.22 -12.53
CA LYS A 83 5.70 8.60 -12.02
C LYS A 83 4.41 9.38 -12.33
N GLU A 84 3.75 9.06 -13.45
CA GLU A 84 2.45 9.64 -13.80
C GLU A 84 1.35 9.21 -12.81
N GLU A 85 1.43 8.00 -12.27
CA GLU A 85 0.48 7.53 -11.26
C GLU A 85 0.64 8.30 -9.95
N TYR A 86 1.86 8.66 -9.55
CA TYR A 86 2.08 9.58 -8.42
C TYR A 86 1.46 10.96 -8.70
N ARG A 87 1.65 11.51 -9.89
CA ARG A 87 1.01 12.78 -10.27
C ARG A 87 -0.52 12.69 -10.20
N ARG A 88 -1.15 11.58 -10.59
CA ARG A 88 -2.60 11.41 -10.48
C ARG A 88 -3.09 11.35 -9.04
N GLN A 89 -2.32 10.75 -8.13
CA GLN A 89 -2.72 10.58 -6.74
C GLN A 89 -2.66 11.88 -5.92
N GLY A 90 -1.65 12.72 -6.17
CA GLY A 90 -1.39 13.88 -5.32
C GLY A 90 -0.87 15.12 -6.05
N GLY A 91 -0.97 15.16 -7.38
CA GLY A 91 -0.50 16.26 -8.21
C GLY A 91 1.02 16.35 -8.29
N ASP A 92 1.51 17.49 -8.79
CA ASP A 92 2.94 17.72 -8.95
C ASP A 92 3.67 17.79 -7.60
N GLU A 93 2.99 18.17 -6.51
CA GLU A 93 3.59 18.17 -5.17
C GLU A 93 3.98 16.75 -4.74
N PHE A 94 3.07 15.78 -4.88
CA PHE A 94 3.38 14.40 -4.53
C PHE A 94 4.39 13.79 -5.50
N LEU A 95 4.36 14.17 -6.78
CA LEU A 95 5.41 13.77 -7.73
C LEU A 95 6.79 14.29 -7.27
N VAL A 96 6.92 15.57 -6.93
CA VAL A 96 8.18 16.15 -6.45
C VAL A 96 8.65 15.43 -5.19
N PHE A 97 7.75 15.20 -4.23
CA PHE A 97 8.06 14.41 -3.04
C PHE A 97 8.59 13.01 -3.40
N SER A 98 7.94 12.30 -4.33
CA SER A 98 8.36 10.95 -4.74
C SER A 98 9.75 10.94 -5.37
N LEU A 99 10.13 12.01 -6.09
CA LEU A 99 11.45 12.18 -6.70
C LEU A 99 12.52 12.49 -5.65
N GLN A 100 12.20 13.33 -4.67
CA GLN A 100 13.10 13.62 -3.54
C GLN A 100 13.30 12.37 -2.67
N LEU A 101 12.22 11.61 -2.47
CA LEU A 101 12.27 10.36 -1.74
C LEU A 101 13.12 9.33 -2.49
N GLU A 102 12.97 9.20 -3.81
CA GLU A 102 13.81 8.34 -4.67
C GLU A 102 15.31 8.61 -4.39
N GLN A 103 15.73 9.87 -4.44
CA GLN A 103 17.11 10.28 -4.14
C GLN A 103 17.51 9.96 -2.70
N TYR A 104 16.65 10.23 -1.72
CA TYR A 104 16.93 9.92 -0.32
C TYR A 104 17.12 8.41 -0.10
N CYS A 105 16.29 7.58 -0.73
CA CYS A 105 16.38 6.13 -0.59
C CYS A 105 17.68 5.55 -1.16
N GLU A 106 18.34 6.22 -2.11
CA GLU A 106 19.66 5.84 -2.62
C GLU A 106 20.78 6.09 -1.59
N THR A 107 20.56 7.01 -0.65
CA THR A 107 21.51 7.31 0.43
C THR A 107 21.41 6.35 1.62
N LEU A 108 20.35 5.52 1.65
CA LEU A 108 20.12 4.55 2.70
C LEU A 108 20.67 3.17 2.30
N PRO A 109 21.38 2.48 3.23
CA PRO A 109 21.90 1.14 2.98
C PRO A 109 20.80 0.09 2.73
#